data_AF-A0A6C0AX24-F1
#
_entry.id   AF-A0A6C0AX24-F1
#
_cell.length_a   1.000
_cell.length_b   1.000
_cell.length_c   1.000
_cell.angle_alpha   90.00
_cell.angle_beta   90.00
_cell.angle_gamma   90.00
#
_symmetry.space_group_name_H-M   'P 1'
#
loop_
_entity.id
_entity.type
_entity.pdbx_description
1 polymer ?
#
loop_
_entity_poly.entity_id
_entity_poly.type
_entity_poly.pdbx_seq_one_letter_code
_entity_poly.pdbx_strand_id
1 'polypeptide(L)'
;MDTKKKFEKILLERENTLHIDVMELMNLRKSGLIEDKFLIDMIEMRVKDKNILDINVGKKFTIYTLERSIFFIRDMAKMFYSLDDLNIESCKLRNIPSCFKTMFKFVKPLLCKHALDVLEIEQIKK
;
A
#
# COMPACT_ATOMS: atom_id res chain seq x y z
N MET A 1 -14.26 -20.58 2.55
CA MET A 1 -14.10 -19.68 1.38
C MET A 1 -12.67 -19.17 1.41
N ASP A 2 -11.89 -19.56 0.41
CA ASP A 2 -10.41 -19.55 0.39
C ASP A 2 -9.80 -18.17 0.70
N THR A 3 -8.99 -18.08 1.76
CA THR A 3 -8.23 -16.87 2.12
C THR A 3 -7.38 -16.38 0.95
N LYS A 4 -6.87 -17.32 0.15
CA LYS A 4 -6.12 -17.07 -1.09
C LYS A 4 -6.95 -16.29 -2.14
N LYS A 5 -8.19 -16.71 -2.40
CA LYS A 5 -9.10 -16.03 -3.34
C LYS A 5 -9.50 -14.63 -2.90
N LYS A 6 -9.62 -14.40 -1.58
CA LYS A 6 -9.87 -13.04 -1.03
C LYS A 6 -8.65 -12.15 -1.24
N PHE A 7 -7.45 -12.68 -1.06
CA PHE A 7 -6.21 -11.94 -1.24
C PHE A 7 -5.93 -11.61 -2.71
N GLU A 8 -6.17 -12.55 -3.63
CA GLU A 8 -6.09 -12.31 -5.10
C GLU A 8 -7.07 -11.25 -5.60
N LYS A 9 -8.20 -11.05 -4.90
CA LYS A 9 -9.14 -9.97 -5.23
C LYS A 9 -8.62 -8.58 -4.80
N ILE A 10 -7.73 -8.54 -3.82
CA ILE A 10 -7.19 -7.30 -3.21
C ILE A 10 -5.92 -6.85 -3.90
N LEU A 11 -5.14 -7.84 -4.33
CA LEU A 11 -4.01 -7.65 -5.22
C LEU A 11 -4.44 -8.01 -6.63
N LEU A 12 -4.95 -7.03 -7.37
CA LEU A 12 -5.22 -7.23 -8.78
C LEU A 12 -3.92 -7.03 -9.56
N GLU A 13 -3.45 -8.12 -10.13
CA GLU A 13 -2.24 -8.14 -10.93
C GLU A 13 -2.57 -7.97 -12.41
N ARG A 14 -1.88 -7.05 -13.06
CA ARG A 14 -1.74 -6.96 -14.51
C ARG A 14 -0.27 -7.18 -14.85
N GLU A 15 0.03 -7.39 -16.13
CA GLU A 15 1.38 -7.71 -16.64
C GLU A 15 2.48 -6.94 -15.89
N ASN A 16 2.32 -5.62 -15.78
CA ASN A 16 3.30 -4.69 -15.21
C ASN A 16 2.81 -3.91 -13.98
N THR A 17 1.56 -4.15 -13.55
CA THR A 17 0.94 -3.34 -12.50
C THR A 17 0.44 -4.19 -11.35
N LEU A 18 0.78 -3.78 -10.14
CA LEU A 18 0.14 -4.28 -8.92
C LEU A 18 -0.85 -3.24 -8.40
N HIS A 19 -2.13 -3.62 -8.32
CA HIS A 19 -3.14 -2.80 -7.66
C HIS A 19 -3.29 -3.25 -6.22
N ILE A 20 -3.30 -2.30 -5.29
CA ILE A 20 -3.41 -2.57 -3.85
C ILE A 20 -4.57 -1.76 -3.28
N ASP A 21 -5.58 -2.44 -2.73
CA ASP A 21 -6.62 -1.79 -1.94
C ASP A 21 -6.26 -1.80 -0.45
N VAL A 22 -5.90 -0.63 0.06
CA VAL A 22 -5.46 -0.47 1.46
C VAL A 22 -6.60 -0.78 2.43
N MET A 23 -7.84 -0.38 2.13
CA MET A 23 -8.96 -0.59 3.03
C MET A 23 -9.31 -2.08 3.15
N GLU A 24 -9.28 -2.80 2.03
CA GLU A 24 -9.49 -4.25 2.04
C GLU A 24 -8.35 -5.00 2.76
N LEU A 25 -7.09 -4.58 2.59
CA LEU A 25 -5.97 -5.10 3.37
C LEU A 25 -6.18 -4.89 4.88
N MET A 26 -6.58 -3.68 5.30
CA MET A 26 -6.87 -3.40 6.71
C MET A 26 -8.03 -4.24 7.24
N ASN A 27 -9.06 -4.50 6.42
CA ASN A 27 -10.20 -5.32 6.81
C ASN A 27 -9.81 -6.80 7.00
N LEU A 28 -8.96 -7.35 6.13
CA LEU A 28 -8.41 -8.70 6.32
C LEU A 28 -7.55 -8.80 7.56
N ARG A 29 -6.68 -7.82 7.78
CA ARG A 29 -5.90 -7.74 9.02
C ARG A 29 -6.79 -7.75 10.26
N LYS A 30 -7.85 -6.94 10.28
CA LYS A 30 -8.82 -6.88 11.38
C LYS A 30 -9.56 -8.19 11.63
N SER A 31 -9.68 -9.06 10.63
CA SER A 31 -10.32 -10.37 10.81
C SER A 31 -9.49 -11.31 11.70
N GLY A 32 -8.22 -11.00 11.95
CA GLY A 32 -7.32 -11.81 12.78
C GLY A 32 -6.94 -13.16 12.16
N LEU A 33 -7.40 -13.45 10.94
CA LEU A 33 -7.16 -14.70 10.24
C LEU A 33 -5.78 -14.78 9.58
N ILE A 34 -5.06 -13.66 9.51
CA ILE A 34 -3.78 -13.56 8.80
C ILE A 34 -2.86 -12.63 9.59
N GLU A 35 -1.64 -13.09 9.86
CA GLU A 35 -0.60 -12.30 10.51
C GLU A 35 -0.07 -11.19 9.59
N ASP A 36 0.32 -10.06 10.18
CA ASP A 36 0.90 -8.92 9.46
C ASP A 36 2.10 -9.35 8.61
N LYS A 37 2.98 -10.20 9.16
CA LYS A 37 4.15 -10.71 8.44
C LYS A 37 3.77 -11.47 7.16
N PHE A 38 2.77 -12.35 7.24
CA PHE A 38 2.33 -13.11 6.07
C PHE A 38 1.76 -12.18 4.99
N LEU A 39 0.98 -11.16 5.37
CA LEU A 39 0.49 -10.16 4.41
C LEU A 39 1.63 -9.41 3.73
N ILE A 40 2.65 -8.99 4.49
CA ILE A 40 3.82 -8.30 3.95
C ILE A 40 4.59 -9.21 2.99
N ASP A 41 4.95 -10.43 3.40
CA ASP A 41 5.71 -11.38 2.57
C ASP A 41 4.97 -11.65 1.24
N MET A 42 3.64 -11.77 1.27
CA MET A 42 2.84 -11.99 0.06
C MET A 42 2.77 -10.79 -0.87
N ILE A 43 2.77 -9.55 -0.34
CA ILE A 43 2.83 -8.36 -1.17
C ILE A 43 4.24 -8.21 -1.75
N GLU A 44 5.28 -8.42 -0.94
CA GLU A 44 6.67 -8.34 -1.34
C GLU A 44 6.98 -9.23 -2.55
N MET A 45 6.58 -10.50 -2.48
CA MET A 45 6.79 -11.46 -3.57
C MET A 45 6.20 -10.98 -4.90
N ARG A 46 5.09 -10.24 -4.86
CA ARG A 46 4.39 -9.77 -6.08
C ARG A 46 4.93 -8.46 -6.60
N VAL A 47 5.43 -7.60 -5.71
CA VAL A 47 5.97 -6.28 -6.07
C VAL A 47 7.25 -6.40 -6.88
N LYS A 48 8.07 -7.44 -6.63
CA LYS A 48 9.36 -7.65 -7.30
C LYS A 48 9.25 -7.75 -8.82
N ASP A 49 8.15 -8.31 -9.33
CA ASP A 49 7.95 -8.51 -10.77
C ASP A 49 7.12 -7.39 -11.43
N LYS A 50 7.01 -6.23 -10.78
CA LYS A 50 6.13 -5.13 -11.21
C LYS A 50 6.91 -3.83 -11.23
N ASN A 51 6.57 -2.95 -12.17
CA ASN A 51 7.15 -1.63 -12.30
C ASN A 51 6.14 -0.50 -12.09
N ILE A 52 4.84 -0.82 -12.00
CA ILE A 52 3.79 0.14 -11.68
C ILE A 52 3.03 -0.31 -10.42
N LEU A 53 2.91 0.59 -9.45
CA LEU A 53 2.05 0.44 -8.28
C LEU A 53 0.84 1.34 -8.41
N ASP A 54 -0.34 0.78 -8.15
CA ASP A 54 -1.59 1.52 -8.10
C ASP A 54 -2.28 1.25 -6.76
N ILE A 55 -2.17 2.21 -5.84
CA ILE A 55 -2.61 2.07 -4.46
C ILE A 55 -3.90 2.86 -4.27
N ASN A 56 -5.01 2.13 -4.10
CA ASN A 56 -6.27 2.68 -3.65
C ASN A 56 -6.23 2.86 -2.12
N VAL A 57 -6.04 4.10 -1.65
CA VAL A 57 -6.01 4.41 -0.21
C VAL A 57 -7.41 4.30 0.41
N GLY A 58 -8.42 4.72 -0.36
CA GLY A 58 -9.83 4.70 0.05
C GLY A 58 -10.24 5.91 0.91
N LYS A 59 -11.37 6.52 0.54
CA LYS A 59 -11.91 7.73 1.21
C LYS A 59 -12.26 7.53 2.69
N LYS A 60 -12.43 6.29 3.13
CA LYS A 60 -12.72 5.92 4.53
C LYS A 60 -11.48 5.77 5.40
N PHE A 61 -10.28 5.90 4.82
CA PHE A 61 -9.04 5.84 5.58
C PHE A 61 -8.91 7.08 6.46
N THR A 62 -8.72 6.88 7.77
CA THR A 62 -8.73 7.95 8.78
C THR A 62 -7.42 7.97 9.56
N ILE A 63 -7.13 9.09 10.25
CA ILE A 63 -6.00 9.17 11.19
C ILE A 63 -6.10 8.07 12.25
N TYR A 64 -7.29 7.80 12.78
CA TYR A 64 -7.52 6.69 13.72
C TYR A 64 -7.13 5.32 13.12
N THR A 65 -7.39 5.11 11.82
CA THR A 65 -7.00 3.87 11.13
C THR A 65 -5.48 3.77 10.98
N LEU A 66 -4.83 4.90 10.65
CA LEU A 66 -3.37 5.01 10.59
C LEU A 66 -2.74 4.70 11.95
N GLU A 67 -3.19 5.34 13.03
CA GLU A 67 -2.62 5.17 14.38
C GLU A 67 -2.67 3.71 14.83
N ARG A 68 -3.80 3.02 14.61
CA ARG A 68 -3.96 1.60 14.98
C ARG A 68 -3.17 0.63 14.09
N SER A 69 -2.64 1.10 12.97
CA SER A 69 -1.98 0.27 11.96
C SER A 69 -0.62 0.82 11.55
N ILE A 70 -0.04 1.73 12.35
CA ILE A 70 1.14 2.50 11.96
C ILE A 70 2.35 1.59 11.71
N PHE A 71 2.51 0.53 12.51
CA PHE A 71 3.59 -0.45 12.31
C PHE A 71 3.42 -1.20 10.99
N PHE A 72 2.24 -1.72 10.72
CA PHE A 72 1.94 -2.42 9.47
C PHE A 72 2.12 -1.51 8.25
N ILE A 73 1.65 -0.27 8.31
CA ILE A 73 1.81 0.73 7.23
C ILE A 73 3.28 1.09 7.04
N ARG A 74 4.04 1.20 8.13
CA ARG A 74 5.50 1.42 8.07
C ARG A 74 6.21 0.25 7.42
N ASP A 75 5.83 -0.99 7.73
CA ASP A 75 6.45 -2.18 7.16
C ASP A 75 6.11 -2.32 5.67
N MET A 76 4.87 -2.02 5.27
CA MET A 76 4.52 -1.87 3.85
C MET A 76 5.35 -0.78 3.16
N ALA A 77 5.47 0.41 3.78
CA ALA A 77 6.24 1.52 3.20
C ALA A 77 7.72 1.16 3.04
N LYS A 78 8.30 0.43 4.01
CA LYS A 78 9.67 -0.07 3.89
C LYS A 78 9.80 -1.06 2.74
N MET A 79 8.92 -2.07 2.67
CA MET A 79 8.97 -3.09 1.62
C MET A 79 9.06 -2.48 0.22
N PHE A 80 8.27 -1.45 -0.10
CA PHE A 80 8.32 -0.84 -1.43
C PHE A 80 9.63 -0.12 -1.77
N TYR A 81 10.47 0.21 -0.79
CA TYR A 81 11.57 1.16 -1.00
C TYR A 81 12.88 0.84 -0.25
N SER A 82 12.91 -0.26 0.53
CA SER A 82 14.10 -0.81 1.18
C SER A 82 14.51 -2.17 0.62
N LEU A 83 13.75 -2.73 -0.32
CA LEU A 83 14.16 -3.92 -1.05
C LEU A 83 15.10 -3.49 -2.17
N ASP A 84 16.34 -3.96 -2.10
CA ASP A 84 17.24 -3.92 -3.25
C ASP A 84 16.55 -4.63 -4.43
N ASP A 85 16.69 -4.08 -5.64
CA ASP A 85 16.12 -4.58 -6.90
C ASP A 85 14.65 -4.25 -7.22
N LEU A 86 13.98 -3.37 -6.48
CA LEU A 86 12.65 -2.90 -6.89
C LEU A 86 12.72 -1.91 -8.07
N ASN A 87 12.24 -2.35 -9.24
CA ASN A 87 12.14 -1.52 -10.44
C ASN A 87 10.81 -0.75 -10.52
N ILE A 88 10.39 -0.10 -9.43
CA ILE A 88 9.16 0.72 -9.44
C ILE A 88 9.45 2.02 -10.18
N GLU A 89 8.81 2.18 -11.34
CA GLU A 89 8.91 3.35 -12.22
C GLU A 89 7.77 4.35 -11.97
N SER A 90 6.62 3.88 -11.49
CA SER A 90 5.45 4.74 -11.18
C SER A 90 4.64 4.17 -10.03
N CYS A 91 4.24 5.04 -9.10
CA CYS A 91 3.37 4.69 -7.98
C CYS A 91 2.23 5.71 -7.85
N LYS A 92 0.99 5.28 -8.09
CA LYS A 92 -0.19 6.16 -8.05
C LYS A 92 -0.99 5.93 -6.77
N LEU A 93 -1.23 6.99 -6.00
CA LEU A 93 -2.15 6.97 -4.88
C LEU A 93 -3.51 7.55 -5.30
N ARG A 94 -4.56 6.73 -5.24
CA ARG A 94 -5.93 7.09 -5.62
C ARG A 94 -6.88 7.13 -4.43
N ASN A 95 -7.99 7.86 -4.60
CA ASN A 95 -9.07 8.00 -3.61
C ASN A 95 -8.57 8.42 -2.22
N ILE A 96 -7.55 9.28 -2.17
CA ILE A 96 -6.99 9.75 -0.91
C ILE A 96 -8.04 10.52 -0.11
N PRO A 97 -8.16 10.30 1.21
CA PRO A 97 -9.00 11.13 2.08
C PRO A 97 -8.38 12.51 2.27
N SER A 98 -9.18 13.52 2.64
CA SER A 98 -8.68 14.88 2.87
C SER A 98 -7.62 14.96 3.99
N CYS A 99 -7.69 14.06 4.98
CA CYS A 99 -6.70 13.95 6.05
C CYS A 99 -5.38 13.28 5.61
N PHE A 100 -5.28 12.77 4.37
CA PHE A 100 -4.10 12.07 3.87
C PHE A 100 -2.85 12.91 3.93
N LYS A 101 -2.93 14.23 3.70
CA LYS A 101 -1.75 15.11 3.81
C LYS A 101 -1.11 15.07 5.20
N THR A 102 -1.92 14.97 6.26
CA THR A 102 -1.44 14.81 7.64
C THR A 102 -0.84 13.42 7.85
N MET A 103 -1.52 12.38 7.35
CA MET A 103 -1.06 10.99 7.44
C MET A 103 0.27 10.76 6.71
N PHE A 104 0.42 11.37 5.54
CA PHE A 104 1.62 11.27 4.72
C PHE A 104 2.84 11.88 5.41
N LYS A 105 2.69 12.84 6.34
CA LYS A 105 3.82 13.36 7.13
C LYS A 105 4.48 12.28 8.01
N PHE A 106 3.74 11.25 8.41
CA PHE A 106 4.29 10.12 9.18
C PHE A 106 4.99 9.09 8.30
N VAL A 107 4.52 8.93 7.05
CA VAL A 107 5.06 7.93 6.11
C VAL A 107 6.21 8.49 5.29
N LYS A 108 6.13 9.75 4.85
CA LYS A 108 7.11 10.41 3.99
C LYS A 108 8.57 10.27 4.46
N PRO A 109 8.91 10.41 5.77
CA PRO A 109 10.29 10.26 6.24
C PRO A 109 10.85 8.84 6.10
N LEU A 110 9.99 7.85 5.86
CA LEU A 110 10.35 6.44 5.67
C LEU A 110 10.61 6.10 4.20
N LEU A 111 10.33 7.04 3.29
CA LEU A 111 10.48 6.86 1.85
C LEU A 111 11.84 7.38 1.39
N CYS A 112 12.53 6.60 0.55
CA CYS A 112 13.78 7.05 -0.07
C CYS A 112 13.52 8.13 -1.15
N LYS A 113 14.57 8.77 -1.66
CA LYS A 113 14.41 9.82 -2.68
C LYS A 113 13.72 9.29 -3.94
N HIS A 114 14.17 8.14 -4.45
CA HIS A 114 13.57 7.47 -5.62
C HIS A 114 12.06 7.24 -5.44
N ALA A 115 11.67 6.73 -4.27
CA ALA A 115 10.27 6.52 -3.91
C ALA A 115 9.41 7.78 -4.03
N LEU A 116 9.95 8.91 -3.59
CA LEU A 116 9.27 10.20 -3.63
C LEU A 116 9.18 10.73 -5.06
N ASP A 117 10.17 10.45 -5.90
CA ASP A 117 10.23 10.91 -7.29
C ASP A 117 9.21 10.17 -8.18
N VAL A 118 8.93 8.89 -7.91
CA VAL A 118 7.95 8.09 -8.67
C VAL A 118 6.52 8.12 -8.11
N LEU A 119 6.30 8.81 -6.98
CA LEU A 119 5.01 8.86 -6.29
C LEU A 119 4.10 9.97 -6.86
N GLU A 120 3.04 9.58 -7.54
CA GLU A 120 1.95 10.44 -7.99
C GLU A 120 0.80 10.40 -7.00
N ILE A 121 0.50 11.55 -6.39
CA ILE A 121 -0.64 11.69 -5.48
C ILE A 121 -1.79 12.35 -6.25
N GLU A 122 -2.84 11.59 -6.55
CA GLU A 122 -4.03 12.14 -7.20
C GLU A 122 -4.70 13.16 -6.26
N GLN A 123 -4.58 14.44 -6.58
CA GLN A 123 -5.21 15.50 -5.78
C GLN A 123 -6.73 15.36 -5.88
N ILE A 124 -7.39 15.46 -4.72
CA ILE A 124 -8.85 15.65 -4.67
C ILE A 124 -9.14 16.97 -5.37
N LYS A 125 -9.68 16.92 -6.60
CA LYS A 125 -10.29 18.10 -7.22
C LYS A 125 -11.40 18.55 -6.27
N LYS A 126 -11.22 19.73 -5.67
CA LYS A 126 -12.24 20.39 -4.87
C LYS A 126 -13.45 20.74 -5.72
#